data_AF-A0A453CUS7-F1
#
_entry.id   AF-A0A453CUS7-F1
#
_cell.length_a   1.000
_cell.length_b   1.000
_cell.length_c   1.000
_cell.angle_alpha   90.00
_cell.angle_beta   90.00
_cell.angle_gamma   90.00
#
_symmetry.space_group_name_H-M   'P 1'
#
loop_
_entity.id
_entity.type
_entity.pdbx_description
1 polymer ?
#
loop_
_entity_poly.entity_id
_entity_poly.type
_entity_poly.pdbx_seq_one_letter_code
_entity_poly.pdbx_strand_id
1 'polypeptide(L)'
;MSRHPVSEVTTHHTMLPTTATASTPPPPPAEPPGEPHAALFLALGYMRLPELLACWRVCRLLGEAVAGDPLLWRRLAVEPPLSGRVTDQVLLKLTARAEGTLRSLRLFGCLHVSDAGLLRVVEHNPRVTEIYVPGCKGLTGDGVVNIVQLLHEHKGNISRLRLDGISRMSKHHLDIIMSLMCKGNPQGQQDGIPLFYNHRAREALNTNDERPIDVDVCSVCANIRLVFDCTRDDCRKVRDSLWRCRGCYFCFPRCEKCGGCISPEDLVEADLACSDLMCLDCWLTVPKCSTCNRPYCERHENLMVSLSMAGQFSCQRCKELDASHEDQEDDY
;
A
#
# COMPACT_ATOMS: atom_id res chain seq x y z
N MET A 1 -64.72 83.27 22.79
CA MET A 1 -65.71 83.32 23.88
C MET A 1 -66.84 82.34 23.55
N SER A 2 -66.95 81.25 24.30
CA SER A 2 -68.16 80.44 24.55
C SER A 2 -67.72 79.18 25.32
N ARG A 3 -67.90 79.18 26.65
CA ARG A 3 -68.95 78.47 27.41
C ARG A 3 -68.71 76.94 27.51
N HIS A 4 -68.03 76.54 28.59
CA HIS A 4 -68.48 75.68 29.72
C HIS A 4 -69.61 74.62 29.49
N PRO A 5 -69.76 73.61 30.38
CA PRO A 5 -69.06 72.30 30.46
C PRO A 5 -70.11 71.14 30.47
N VAL A 6 -69.74 69.91 30.87
CA VAL A 6 -70.47 68.98 31.80
C VAL A 6 -70.15 67.48 31.53
N SER A 7 -69.73 66.82 32.63
CA SER A 7 -69.87 65.42 33.12
C SER A 7 -69.88 64.23 32.15
N GLU A 8 -68.89 63.33 32.24
CA GLU A 8 -68.79 62.13 33.12
C GLU A 8 -69.65 60.94 32.67
N VAL A 9 -69.00 59.88 32.17
CA VAL A 9 -69.41 58.48 32.43
C VAL A 9 -68.16 57.60 32.55
N THR A 10 -68.04 56.98 33.72
CA THR A 10 -67.14 55.89 34.13
C THR A 10 -67.23 54.64 33.26
N THR A 11 -66.08 54.02 32.95
CA THR A 11 -65.98 52.57 32.71
C THR A 11 -64.70 52.00 33.32
N HIS A 12 -64.89 50.89 34.02
CA HIS A 12 -63.96 50.14 34.86
C HIS A 12 -62.63 49.77 34.20
N HIS A 13 -61.51 49.99 34.90
CA HIS A 13 -60.27 49.24 34.69
C HIS A 13 -60.00 48.32 35.88
N THR A 14 -60.10 47.03 35.61
CA THR A 14 -59.81 45.89 36.49
C THR A 14 -58.34 45.91 36.93
N MET A 15 -58.10 45.86 38.24
CA MET A 15 -56.80 45.54 38.82
C MET A 15 -56.55 44.03 38.72
N LEU A 16 -55.40 43.62 38.18
CA LEU A 16 -54.83 42.28 38.33
C LEU A 16 -53.36 42.42 38.80
N PRO A 17 -52.90 41.54 39.70
CA PRO A 17 -51.71 41.76 40.51
C PRO A 17 -50.41 41.44 39.78
N THR A 18 -49.36 42.17 40.15
CA THR A 18 -47.99 42.04 39.68
C THR A 18 -47.38 40.70 40.14
N THR A 19 -47.27 39.71 39.25
CA THR A 19 -46.40 38.55 39.46
C THR A 19 -45.00 38.88 38.96
N ALA A 20 -44.05 38.97 39.88
CA ALA A 20 -42.63 39.08 39.59
C ALA A 20 -42.12 37.78 38.94
N THR A 21 -41.74 37.87 37.66
CA THR A 21 -41.03 36.80 36.96
C THR A 21 -39.58 36.80 37.42
N ALA A 22 -39.19 35.83 38.24
CA ALA A 22 -37.79 35.59 38.59
C ALA A 22 -37.02 35.21 37.31
N SER A 23 -36.10 36.07 36.88
CA SER A 23 -35.21 35.78 35.76
C SER A 23 -34.24 34.67 36.15
N THR A 24 -34.29 33.56 35.43
CA THR A 24 -33.31 32.47 35.54
C THR A 24 -31.91 33.00 35.20
N PRO A 25 -30.88 32.75 36.03
CA PRO A 25 -29.53 33.20 35.72
C PRO A 25 -29.00 32.51 34.45
N PRO A 26 -28.21 33.21 33.61
CA PRO A 26 -27.64 32.62 32.41
C PRO A 26 -26.76 31.41 32.77
N PRO A 27 -26.73 30.36 31.91
CA PRO A 27 -25.89 29.20 32.15
C PRO A 27 -24.42 29.64 32.27
N PRO A 28 -23.62 28.99 33.14
CA PRO A 28 -22.22 29.30 33.28
C PRO A 28 -21.52 29.17 31.92
N PRO A 29 -20.50 30.01 31.63
CA PRO A 29 -19.73 29.90 30.40
C PRO A 29 -19.18 28.48 30.30
N ALA A 30 -19.39 27.86 29.14
CA ALA A 30 -18.88 26.52 28.85
C ALA A 30 -17.39 26.47 29.19
N GLU A 31 -16.99 25.47 29.97
CA GLU A 31 -15.59 25.25 30.30
C GLU A 31 -14.76 25.25 29.00
N PRO A 32 -13.59 25.91 28.98
CA PRO A 32 -12.73 25.88 27.82
C PRO A 32 -12.45 24.43 27.45
N PRO A 33 -12.51 24.07 26.15
CA PRO A 33 -12.30 22.69 25.73
C PRO A 33 -10.99 22.18 26.33
N GLY A 34 -11.08 21.15 27.18
CA GLY A 34 -9.92 20.55 27.82
C GLY A 34 -8.92 20.09 26.76
N GLU A 35 -7.63 20.28 27.03
CA GLU A 35 -6.59 19.85 26.11
C GLU A 35 -6.71 18.34 25.84
N PRO A 36 -6.55 17.88 24.58
CA PRO A 36 -6.61 16.47 24.26
C PRO A 36 -5.57 15.71 25.08
N HIS A 37 -5.99 14.59 25.69
CA HIS A 37 -5.09 13.77 26.50
C HIS A 37 -3.88 13.31 25.65
N ALA A 38 -2.67 13.41 26.20
CA ALA A 38 -1.42 12.98 25.54
C ALA A 38 -1.47 11.57 24.89
N ALA A 39 -2.26 10.65 25.45
CA ALA A 39 -2.49 9.32 24.91
C ALA A 39 -3.10 9.32 23.50
N LEU A 40 -3.91 10.32 23.17
CA LEU A 40 -4.50 10.49 21.84
C LEU A 40 -3.40 10.72 20.79
N PHE A 41 -2.46 11.61 21.06
CA PHE A 41 -1.34 11.90 20.14
C PHE A 41 -0.43 10.68 19.95
N LEU A 42 -0.20 9.90 21.02
CA LEU A 42 0.51 8.63 20.92
C LEU A 42 -0.24 7.63 20.03
N ALA A 43 -1.56 7.52 20.20
CA ALA A 43 -2.38 6.62 19.39
C ALA A 43 -2.36 7.00 17.90
N LEU A 44 -2.39 8.30 17.57
CA LEU A 44 -2.28 8.78 16.19
C LEU A 44 -0.99 8.31 15.51
N GLY A 45 0.12 8.24 16.24
CA GLY A 45 1.42 7.77 15.70
C GLY A 45 1.43 6.31 15.22
N TYR A 46 0.45 5.49 15.62
CA TYR A 46 0.32 4.09 15.19
C TYR A 46 -0.73 3.89 14.08
N MET A 47 -1.46 4.94 13.70
CA MET A 47 -2.50 4.88 12.67
C MET A 47 -1.89 4.89 11.27
N ARG A 48 -2.51 4.16 10.33
CA ARG A 48 -2.16 4.29 8.91
C ARG A 48 -2.93 5.45 8.29
N LEU A 49 -2.64 5.73 7.03
CA LEU A 49 -3.20 6.89 6.33
C LEU A 49 -4.74 6.90 6.33
N PRO A 50 -5.47 5.80 6.05
CA PRO A 50 -6.93 5.82 6.11
C PRO A 50 -7.47 6.19 7.49
N GLU A 51 -6.88 5.67 8.56
CA GLU A 51 -7.29 5.93 9.94
C GLU A 51 -6.97 7.37 10.36
N LEU A 52 -5.81 7.92 9.94
CA LEU A 52 -5.47 9.33 10.15
C LEU A 52 -6.45 10.26 9.40
N LEU A 53 -6.80 9.94 8.16
CA LEU A 53 -7.77 10.72 7.37
C LEU A 53 -9.19 10.61 7.95
N ALA A 54 -9.55 9.48 8.56
CA ALA A 54 -10.80 9.34 9.30
C ALA A 54 -10.81 10.24 10.54
N CYS A 55 -9.75 10.18 11.36
CA CYS A 55 -9.56 11.05 12.53
C CYS A 55 -9.61 12.53 12.16
N TRP A 56 -8.96 12.90 11.05
CA TRP A 56 -8.94 14.27 10.54
C TRP A 56 -10.35 14.83 10.28
N ARG A 57 -11.33 13.97 9.99
CA ARG A 57 -12.72 14.35 9.67
C ARG A 57 -13.68 14.33 10.87
N VAL A 58 -13.25 13.84 12.03
CA VAL A 58 -14.14 13.68 13.20
C VAL A 58 -14.55 15.02 13.79
N CYS A 59 -13.56 15.88 14.08
CA CYS A 59 -13.80 17.22 14.62
C CYS A 59 -12.65 18.15 14.26
N ARG A 60 -12.87 19.47 14.42
CA ARG A 60 -11.85 20.49 14.09
C ARG A 60 -10.56 20.31 14.87
N LEU A 61 -10.63 20.06 16.18
CA LEU A 61 -9.45 19.90 17.04
C LEU A 61 -8.60 18.68 16.65
N LEU A 62 -9.24 17.53 16.38
CA LEU A 62 -8.53 16.34 15.91
C LEU A 62 -7.99 16.54 14.49
N GLY A 63 -8.71 17.27 13.65
CA GLY A 63 -8.26 17.69 12.34
C GLY A 63 -6.99 18.54 12.39
N GLU A 64 -6.96 19.54 13.26
CA GLU A 64 -5.80 20.39 13.50
C GLU A 64 -4.63 19.59 14.09
N ALA A 65 -4.88 18.70 15.06
CA ALA A 65 -3.87 17.82 15.65
C ALA A 65 -3.21 16.90 14.61
N VAL A 66 -4.02 16.23 13.77
CA VAL A 66 -3.51 15.33 12.73
C VAL A 66 -2.76 16.12 11.65
N ALA A 67 -3.27 17.28 11.24
CA ALA A 67 -2.65 18.07 10.18
C ALA A 67 -1.37 18.80 10.62
N GLY A 68 -1.30 19.21 11.89
CA GLY A 68 -0.24 20.05 12.44
C GLY A 68 0.92 19.31 13.10
N ASP A 69 0.91 17.97 13.12
CA ASP A 69 2.05 17.17 13.60
C ASP A 69 2.82 16.56 12.41
N PRO A 70 3.98 17.14 12.02
CA PRO A 70 4.79 16.61 10.93
C PRO A 70 5.31 15.18 11.13
N LEU A 71 5.39 14.70 12.38
CA LEU A 71 5.89 13.35 12.67
C LEU A 71 4.93 12.27 12.17
N LEU A 72 3.61 12.54 12.19
CA LEU A 72 2.59 11.65 11.62
C LEU A 72 2.76 11.47 10.11
N TRP A 73 3.32 12.48 9.44
CA TRP A 73 3.51 12.51 7.98
C TRP A 73 4.93 12.13 7.56
N ARG A 74 5.84 11.85 8.50
CA ARG A 74 7.24 11.50 8.24
C ARG A 74 7.39 10.20 7.44
N ARG A 75 6.43 9.28 7.58
CA ARG A 75 6.36 8.02 6.83
C ARG A 75 4.95 7.88 6.25
N LEU A 76 4.80 8.18 4.97
CA LEU A 76 3.52 8.15 4.28
C LEU A 76 3.41 6.89 3.43
N ALA A 77 2.33 6.13 3.61
CA ALA A 77 1.97 5.00 2.76
C ALA A 77 0.58 5.19 2.15
N VAL A 78 0.48 5.12 0.82
CA VAL A 78 -0.75 5.12 0.04
C VAL A 78 -0.94 3.73 -0.56
N GLU A 79 -1.96 3.03 -0.05
CA GLU A 79 -2.30 1.66 -0.40
C GLU A 79 -3.73 1.57 -0.95
N PRO A 80 -4.10 0.50 -1.67
CA PRO A 80 -5.48 0.27 -2.07
C PRO A 80 -6.44 0.31 -0.86
N PRO A 81 -7.65 0.89 -1.01
CA PRO A 81 -8.23 1.42 -2.24
C PRO A 81 -7.84 2.89 -2.55
N LEU A 82 -7.06 3.56 -1.69
CA LEU A 82 -6.72 4.98 -1.88
C LEU A 82 -5.82 5.20 -3.11
N SER A 83 -4.98 4.23 -3.47
CA SER A 83 -4.07 4.32 -4.62
C SER A 83 -4.75 4.71 -5.94
N GLY A 84 -5.96 4.23 -6.18
CA GLY A 84 -6.74 4.55 -7.38
C GLY A 84 -7.32 5.98 -7.39
N ARG A 85 -7.19 6.73 -6.28
CA ARG A 85 -7.80 8.06 -6.10
C ARG A 85 -6.78 9.17 -5.90
N VAL A 86 -5.53 8.82 -5.56
CA VAL A 86 -4.48 9.81 -5.31
C VAL A 86 -3.91 10.31 -6.63
N THR A 87 -4.05 11.61 -6.87
CA THR A 87 -3.43 12.36 -7.98
C THR A 87 -2.22 13.14 -7.46
N ASP A 88 -1.42 13.70 -8.37
CA ASP A 88 -0.29 14.59 -8.04
C ASP A 88 -0.65 15.69 -7.04
N GLN A 89 -1.79 16.37 -7.24
CA GLN A 89 -2.22 17.46 -6.36
C GLN A 89 -2.61 16.96 -4.96
N VAL A 90 -3.23 15.78 -4.88
CA VAL A 90 -3.58 15.15 -3.59
C VAL A 90 -2.32 14.72 -2.87
N LEU A 91 -1.41 14.05 -3.59
CA LEU A 91 -0.15 13.59 -3.05
C LEU A 91 0.67 14.75 -2.47
N LEU A 92 0.83 15.84 -3.23
CA LEU A 92 1.55 17.02 -2.77
C LEU A 92 0.94 17.62 -1.50
N LYS A 93 -0.39 17.71 -1.42
CA LYS A 93 -1.08 18.19 -0.20
C LYS A 93 -0.83 17.27 1.00
N LEU A 94 -0.78 15.95 0.79
CA LEU A 94 -0.48 15.00 1.85
C LEU A 94 0.96 15.16 2.34
N THR A 95 1.93 15.19 1.42
CA THR A 95 3.36 15.26 1.76
C THR A 95 3.80 16.63 2.27
N ALA A 96 3.09 17.71 1.94
CA ALA A 96 3.38 19.05 2.45
C ALA A 96 3.30 19.13 3.99
N ARG A 97 2.44 18.30 4.61
CA ARG A 97 2.29 18.25 6.07
C ARG A 97 3.51 17.69 6.80
N ALA A 98 4.42 17.04 6.07
CA ALA A 98 5.69 16.61 6.66
C ALA A 98 6.70 17.76 6.80
N GLU A 99 6.43 18.95 6.23
CA GLU A 99 7.27 20.15 6.38
C GLU A 99 8.75 19.90 6.05
N GLY A 100 9.01 19.14 4.98
CA GLY A 100 10.36 18.79 4.55
C GLY A 100 11.04 17.68 5.37
N THR A 101 10.34 17.09 6.33
CA THR A 101 10.85 16.01 7.19
C THR A 101 10.50 14.60 6.70
N LEU A 102 9.73 14.47 5.60
CA LEU A 102 9.36 13.17 5.02
C LEU A 102 10.61 12.30 4.81
N ARG A 103 10.59 11.08 5.35
CA ARG A 103 11.68 10.10 5.25
C ARG A 103 11.32 8.92 4.34
N SER A 104 10.08 8.47 4.40
CA SER A 104 9.59 7.32 3.66
C SER A 104 8.30 7.67 2.93
N LEU A 105 8.29 7.45 1.62
CA LEU A 105 7.11 7.59 0.79
C LEU A 105 6.84 6.28 0.08
N ARG A 106 5.68 5.68 0.37
CA ARG A 106 5.26 4.41 -0.23
C ARG A 106 3.95 4.60 -0.99
N LEU A 107 3.99 4.33 -2.29
CA LEU A 107 2.88 4.48 -3.23
C LEU A 107 2.67 3.14 -3.94
N PHE A 108 1.61 2.41 -3.57
CA PHE A 108 1.36 1.09 -4.12
C PHE A 108 0.30 1.16 -5.20
N GLY A 109 0.69 1.08 -6.47
CA GLY A 109 -0.25 1.10 -7.59
C GLY A 109 -0.97 2.44 -7.78
N CYS A 110 -0.33 3.56 -7.44
CA CYS A 110 -0.89 4.89 -7.64
C CYS A 110 -0.82 5.30 -9.13
N LEU A 111 -1.86 4.96 -9.90
CA LEU A 111 -1.88 5.11 -11.36
C LEU A 111 -1.94 6.56 -11.84
N HIS A 112 -2.41 7.48 -10.99
CA HIS A 112 -2.59 8.90 -11.31
C HIS A 112 -1.49 9.80 -10.72
N VAL A 113 -0.41 9.19 -10.24
CA VAL A 113 0.81 9.90 -9.85
C VAL A 113 1.79 9.87 -11.00
N SER A 114 2.25 11.05 -11.42
CA SER A 114 3.17 11.26 -12.53
C SER A 114 4.59 11.56 -12.06
N ASP A 115 5.55 11.49 -12.99
CA ASP A 115 6.95 11.89 -12.76
C ASP A 115 7.04 13.32 -12.21
N ALA A 116 6.26 14.25 -12.78
CA ALA A 116 6.23 15.65 -12.35
C ALA A 116 5.64 15.81 -10.94
N GLY A 117 4.60 15.05 -10.60
CA GLY A 117 4.02 15.05 -9.27
C GLY A 117 4.99 14.57 -8.21
N LEU A 118 5.66 13.45 -8.47
CA LEU A 118 6.63 12.87 -7.54
C LEU A 118 7.90 13.73 -7.43
N LEU A 119 8.34 14.35 -8.52
CA LEU A 119 9.45 15.32 -8.50
C LEU A 119 9.13 16.49 -7.56
N ARG A 120 7.94 17.11 -7.70
CA ARG A 120 7.50 18.20 -6.81
C ARG A 120 7.43 17.80 -5.34
N VAL A 121 7.03 16.57 -5.04
CA VAL A 121 7.01 16.05 -3.67
C VAL A 121 8.42 16.06 -3.08
N VAL A 122 9.40 15.63 -3.87
CA VAL A 122 10.81 15.51 -3.48
C VAL A 122 11.49 16.87 -3.39
N GLU A 123 11.15 17.84 -4.24
CA GLU A 123 11.59 19.24 -4.12
C GLU A 123 11.26 19.83 -2.74
N HIS A 124 10.06 19.54 -2.22
CA HIS A 124 9.63 20.01 -0.91
C HIS A 124 10.12 19.13 0.24
N ASN A 125 10.65 17.94 -0.06
CA ASN A 125 11.10 16.96 0.92
C ASN A 125 12.46 16.35 0.54
N PRO A 126 13.54 17.14 0.50
CA PRO A 126 14.86 16.67 0.07
C PRO A 126 15.50 15.64 1.02
N ARG A 127 14.88 15.40 2.18
CA ARG A 127 15.34 14.49 3.23
C ARG A 127 14.80 13.06 3.11
N VAL A 128 14.03 12.76 2.06
CA VAL A 128 13.51 11.42 1.79
C VAL A 128 14.67 10.44 1.60
N THR A 129 14.60 9.31 2.30
CA THR A 129 15.60 8.23 2.25
C THR A 129 15.06 6.96 1.62
N GLU A 130 13.73 6.81 1.58
CA GLU A 130 13.02 5.62 1.15
C GLU A 130 11.88 6.02 0.18
N ILE A 131 11.92 5.50 -1.06
CA ILE A 131 10.83 5.67 -2.04
C ILE A 131 10.38 4.30 -2.52
N TYR A 132 9.10 4.00 -2.36
CA TYR A 132 8.49 2.76 -2.83
C TYR A 132 7.39 3.15 -3.81
N VAL A 133 7.49 2.73 -5.06
CA VAL A 133 6.51 3.07 -6.11
C VAL A 133 6.07 1.85 -6.94
N PRO A 134 5.90 0.66 -6.35
CA PRO A 134 5.59 -0.51 -7.15
C PRO A 134 4.25 -0.36 -7.87
N GLY A 135 4.24 -0.69 -9.17
CA GLY A 135 3.05 -0.64 -10.01
C GLY A 135 2.49 0.77 -10.29
N CYS A 136 3.22 1.84 -9.94
CA CYS A 136 2.86 3.21 -10.30
C CYS A 136 3.13 3.46 -11.80
N LYS A 137 2.16 3.08 -12.65
CA LYS A 137 2.30 3.13 -14.12
C LYS A 137 2.42 4.54 -14.72
N GLY A 138 2.09 5.58 -13.95
CA GLY A 138 2.31 6.97 -14.35
C GLY A 138 3.76 7.43 -14.22
N LEU A 139 4.62 6.59 -13.63
CA LEU A 139 6.05 6.85 -13.51
C LEU A 139 6.86 6.13 -14.58
N THR A 140 7.99 6.74 -14.94
CA THR A 140 8.91 6.23 -15.96
C THR A 140 10.33 6.09 -15.41
N GLY A 141 11.17 5.34 -16.13
CA GLY A 141 12.61 5.26 -15.81
C GLY A 141 13.30 6.62 -15.79
N ASP A 142 13.00 7.50 -16.75
CA ASP A 142 13.54 8.88 -16.79
C ASP A 142 13.10 9.71 -15.58
N GLY A 143 11.81 9.62 -15.22
CA GLY A 143 11.29 10.31 -14.04
C GLY A 143 11.97 9.88 -12.75
N VAL A 144 12.15 8.57 -12.55
CA VAL A 144 12.87 8.04 -11.39
C VAL A 144 14.32 8.52 -11.37
N VAL A 145 15.01 8.54 -12.52
CA VAL A 145 16.37 9.10 -12.62
C VAL A 145 16.39 10.57 -12.19
N ASN A 146 15.48 11.40 -12.69
CA ASN A 146 15.40 12.82 -12.33
C ASN A 146 15.15 13.02 -10.83
N ILE A 147 14.27 12.20 -10.23
CA ILE A 147 14.00 12.23 -8.79
C ILE A 147 15.26 11.91 -7.97
N VAL A 148 15.97 10.85 -8.35
CA VAL A 148 17.19 10.42 -7.65
C VAL A 148 18.31 11.44 -7.82
N GLN A 149 18.45 12.03 -9.02
CA GLN A 149 19.38 13.14 -9.28
C GLN A 149 19.09 14.35 -8.40
N LEU A 150 17.83 14.79 -8.34
CA LEU A 150 17.43 15.92 -7.51
C LEU A 150 17.75 15.67 -6.02
N LEU A 151 17.44 14.48 -5.50
CA LEU A 151 17.80 14.10 -4.13
C LEU A 151 19.32 14.13 -3.91
N HIS A 152 20.09 13.63 -4.87
CA HIS A 152 21.54 13.64 -4.82
C HIS A 152 22.11 15.08 -4.75
N GLU A 153 21.61 15.98 -5.61
CA GLU A 153 22.00 17.40 -5.65
C GLU A 153 21.69 18.12 -4.32
N HIS A 154 20.58 17.77 -3.68
CA HIS A 154 20.19 18.29 -2.36
C HIS A 154 20.95 17.63 -1.20
N LYS A 155 22.00 16.85 -1.48
CA LYS A 155 22.77 16.07 -0.48
C LYS A 155 21.89 15.08 0.30
N GLY A 156 20.77 14.67 -0.29
CA GLY A 156 19.96 13.57 0.19
C GLY A 156 20.75 12.26 0.19
N ASN A 157 20.25 11.30 0.96
CA ASN A 157 20.83 9.96 1.04
C ASN A 157 19.72 8.94 0.85
N ILE A 158 19.25 8.81 -0.39
CA ILE A 158 18.29 7.76 -0.72
C ILE A 158 18.99 6.42 -0.57
N SER A 159 18.54 5.64 0.41
CA SER A 159 19.09 4.34 0.75
C SER A 159 18.26 3.21 0.18
N ARG A 160 17.03 3.50 -0.27
CA ARG A 160 16.09 2.48 -0.70
C ARG A 160 15.10 2.97 -1.74
N LEU A 161 15.06 2.27 -2.87
CA LEU A 161 14.10 2.42 -3.95
C LEU A 161 13.42 1.08 -4.24
N ARG A 162 12.09 1.07 -4.28
CA ARG A 162 11.30 -0.05 -4.81
C ARG A 162 10.62 0.35 -6.10
N LEU A 163 11.01 -0.27 -7.19
CA LEU A 163 10.72 0.14 -8.57
C LEU A 163 10.01 -0.95 -9.39
N ASP A 164 9.58 -2.06 -8.78
CA ASP A 164 8.90 -3.11 -9.52
C ASP A 164 7.67 -2.59 -10.28
N GLY A 165 7.55 -2.98 -11.55
CA GLY A 165 6.44 -2.57 -12.40
C GLY A 165 6.48 -1.12 -12.89
N ILE A 166 7.58 -0.38 -12.71
CA ILE A 166 7.77 0.93 -13.34
C ILE A 166 7.94 0.77 -14.85
N SER A 167 7.27 1.65 -15.60
CA SER A 167 7.23 1.56 -17.06
C SER A 167 8.53 2.08 -17.68
N ARG A 168 8.91 1.50 -18.83
CA ARG A 168 10.03 1.97 -19.67
C ARG A 168 11.38 2.10 -18.93
N MET A 169 11.63 1.26 -17.92
CA MET A 169 12.96 1.15 -17.32
C MET A 169 13.93 0.42 -18.26
N SER A 170 15.15 0.93 -18.34
CA SER A 170 16.26 0.35 -19.11
C SER A 170 17.43 0.08 -18.18
N LYS A 171 18.40 -0.73 -18.62
CA LYS A 171 19.66 -0.92 -17.90
C LYS A 171 20.38 0.41 -17.66
N HIS A 172 20.35 1.31 -18.63
CA HIS A 172 20.97 2.63 -18.51
C HIS A 172 20.39 3.45 -17.35
N HIS A 173 19.06 3.43 -17.16
CA HIS A 173 18.43 4.08 -16.01
C HIS A 173 18.91 3.49 -14.68
N LEU A 174 19.00 2.15 -14.60
CA LEU A 174 19.47 1.46 -13.40
C LEU A 174 20.92 1.80 -13.08
N ASP A 175 21.80 1.83 -14.08
CA ASP A 175 23.21 2.19 -13.93
C ASP A 175 23.37 3.62 -13.38
N ILE A 176 22.57 4.58 -13.89
CA ILE A 176 22.55 5.96 -13.37
C ILE A 176 22.10 6.00 -11.91
N ILE A 177 20.97 5.36 -11.59
CA ILE A 177 20.42 5.33 -10.22
C ILE A 177 21.46 4.74 -9.26
N MET A 178 22.05 3.60 -9.61
CA MET A 178 23.07 2.94 -8.79
C MET A 178 24.30 3.81 -8.56
N SER A 179 24.78 4.52 -9.61
CA SER A 179 25.90 5.46 -9.51
C SER A 179 25.61 6.60 -8.52
N LEU A 180 24.38 7.13 -8.52
CA LEU A 180 23.98 8.24 -7.64
C LEU A 180 23.80 7.80 -6.18
N MET A 181 23.38 6.55 -5.95
CA MET A 181 23.17 5.96 -4.62
C MET A 181 24.47 5.45 -3.98
N CYS A 182 25.35 4.81 -4.75
CA CYS A 182 26.54 4.14 -4.24
C CYS A 182 27.73 5.11 -4.19
N LYS A 183 27.94 5.79 -3.06
CA LYS A 183 29.10 6.68 -2.85
C LYS A 183 30.45 5.95 -2.65
N GLY A 184 30.55 4.66 -2.99
CA GLY A 184 31.77 3.86 -2.81
C GLY A 184 31.63 2.43 -3.33
N ASN A 185 32.61 2.04 -4.13
CA ASN A 185 32.91 0.72 -4.73
C ASN A 185 31.74 -0.11 -5.31
N PRO A 186 31.46 -0.02 -6.64
CA PRO A 186 30.42 -0.81 -7.31
C PRO A 186 30.68 -2.33 -7.31
N GLN A 187 31.92 -2.77 -7.02
CA GLN A 187 32.32 -4.18 -7.08
C GLN A 187 31.93 -5.03 -5.86
N GLY A 188 31.48 -4.42 -4.75
CA GLY A 188 31.07 -5.15 -3.54
C GLY A 188 29.59 -5.56 -3.50
N GLN A 189 28.75 -5.04 -4.38
CA GLN A 189 27.28 -5.15 -4.25
C GLN A 189 26.68 -6.34 -5.02
N GLN A 190 27.44 -6.97 -5.93
CA GLN A 190 26.92 -8.03 -6.81
C GLN A 190 26.95 -9.44 -6.19
N ASP A 191 27.61 -9.62 -5.03
CA ASP A 191 27.42 -10.78 -4.15
C ASP A 191 26.27 -10.54 -3.14
N GLY A 192 25.22 -9.87 -3.60
CA GLY A 192 24.12 -9.37 -2.79
C GLY A 192 23.26 -10.46 -2.16
N ILE A 193 22.63 -10.10 -1.04
CA ILE A 193 21.66 -10.93 -0.29
C ILE A 193 20.68 -11.59 -1.28
N PRO A 194 20.62 -12.93 -1.36
CA PRO A 194 19.85 -13.61 -2.39
C PRO A 194 18.36 -13.33 -2.25
N LEU A 195 17.70 -12.96 -3.34
CA LEU A 195 16.26 -12.66 -3.35
C LEU A 195 15.51 -13.92 -3.76
N PHE A 196 14.96 -14.65 -2.80
CA PHE A 196 14.20 -15.85 -3.10
C PHE A 196 12.75 -15.53 -3.44
N TYR A 197 12.22 -16.26 -4.41
CA TYR A 197 10.79 -16.25 -4.71
C TYR A 197 10.02 -16.84 -3.51
N ASN A 198 8.91 -16.22 -3.13
CA ASN A 198 7.97 -16.76 -2.17
C ASN A 198 6.55 -16.30 -2.53
N HIS A 199 5.51 -16.96 -2.01
CA HIS A 199 4.11 -16.60 -2.25
C HIS A 199 3.76 -15.15 -1.86
N ARG A 200 4.56 -14.56 -0.95
CA ARG A 200 4.51 -13.16 -0.56
C ARG A 200 5.40 -12.28 -1.41
N ALA A 201 6.10 -12.73 -2.44
CA ALA A 201 7.15 -11.95 -3.10
C ALA A 201 6.56 -10.73 -3.84
N ARG A 202 5.29 -10.85 -4.25
CA ARG A 202 4.48 -9.74 -4.76
C ARG A 202 4.01 -8.80 -3.65
N GLU A 203 3.82 -9.30 -2.44
CA GLU A 203 3.67 -8.51 -1.20
C GLU A 203 5.03 -8.03 -0.68
N ALA A 204 6.15 -8.61 -1.14
CA ALA A 204 7.49 -8.39 -0.64
C ALA A 204 8.11 -7.10 -1.16
N LEU A 205 7.39 -6.36 -1.99
CA LEU A 205 7.58 -4.94 -2.16
C LEU A 205 7.42 -4.17 -0.82
N ASN A 206 6.79 -4.79 0.19
CA ASN A 206 6.78 -4.34 1.59
C ASN A 206 7.93 -4.89 2.45
N THR A 207 8.85 -5.71 1.92
CA THR A 207 9.93 -6.26 2.74
C THR A 207 10.98 -5.20 3.07
N ASN A 208 11.26 -5.09 4.37
CA ASN A 208 12.40 -4.35 4.92
C ASN A 208 13.73 -5.09 4.66
N ASP A 209 13.92 -5.71 3.49
CA ASP A 209 15.24 -6.27 3.14
C ASP A 209 16.29 -5.15 3.07
N GLU A 210 17.56 -5.35 3.34
CA GLU A 210 18.54 -4.24 3.33
C GLU A 210 18.97 -3.82 1.90
N ARG A 211 18.30 -4.29 0.85
CA ARG A 211 18.69 -4.01 -0.54
C ARG A 211 18.34 -2.57 -0.90
N PRO A 212 19.28 -1.83 -1.53
CA PRO A 212 19.01 -0.48 -2.00
C PRO A 212 17.97 -0.41 -3.12
N ILE A 213 17.94 -1.40 -4.00
CA ILE A 213 17.02 -1.49 -5.15
C ILE A 213 16.48 -2.92 -5.22
N ASP A 214 15.20 -3.08 -5.54
CA ASP A 214 14.52 -4.39 -5.66
C ASP A 214 14.58 -5.02 -7.06
N VAL A 215 14.77 -4.20 -8.09
CA VAL A 215 14.83 -4.64 -9.50
C VAL A 215 16.26 -4.79 -10.01
N ASP A 216 16.42 -5.67 -11.00
CA ASP A 216 17.67 -5.88 -11.74
C ASP A 216 17.36 -6.30 -13.19
N VAL A 217 18.40 -6.36 -14.04
CA VAL A 217 18.31 -6.88 -15.40
C VAL A 217 18.09 -8.39 -15.37
N CYS A 218 16.98 -8.85 -15.92
CA CYS A 218 16.76 -10.28 -16.11
C CYS A 218 17.76 -10.86 -17.12
N SER A 219 18.49 -11.90 -16.74
CA SER A 219 19.48 -12.59 -17.59
C SER A 219 18.89 -13.19 -18.87
N VAL A 220 17.60 -13.50 -18.88
CA VAL A 220 16.92 -14.19 -20.00
C VAL A 220 16.25 -13.18 -20.94
N CYS A 221 15.43 -12.26 -20.42
CA CYS A 221 14.66 -11.33 -21.25
C CYS A 221 15.21 -9.91 -21.29
N ALA A 222 16.33 -9.62 -20.61
CA ALA A 222 16.98 -8.31 -20.50
C ALA A 222 16.11 -7.17 -19.94
N ASN A 223 14.87 -7.44 -19.52
CA ASN A 223 13.98 -6.45 -18.90
C ASN A 223 14.38 -6.19 -17.44
N ILE A 224 14.14 -4.96 -16.98
CA ILE A 224 14.27 -4.57 -15.58
C ILE A 224 13.05 -5.05 -14.79
N ARG A 225 13.23 -5.99 -13.87
CA ARG A 225 12.17 -6.62 -13.07
C ARG A 225 12.72 -7.06 -11.71
N LEU A 226 11.87 -7.50 -10.80
CA LEU A 226 12.32 -8.35 -9.69
C LEU A 226 13.02 -9.59 -10.27
N VAL A 227 14.26 -9.81 -9.84
CA VAL A 227 15.09 -10.95 -10.26
C VAL A 227 15.34 -11.84 -9.05
N PHE A 228 14.89 -13.08 -9.15
CA PHE A 228 14.94 -14.03 -8.05
C PHE A 228 16.08 -15.02 -8.20
N ASP A 229 16.69 -15.40 -7.09
CA ASP A 229 17.60 -16.54 -6.95
C ASP A 229 16.82 -17.83 -6.67
N CYS A 230 17.36 -18.96 -7.10
CA CYS A 230 16.80 -20.27 -6.79
C CYS A 230 17.14 -20.68 -5.34
N THR A 231 16.16 -21.27 -4.64
CA THR A 231 16.38 -21.84 -3.30
C THR A 231 17.08 -23.20 -3.32
N ARG A 232 17.09 -23.90 -4.45
CA ARG A 232 17.71 -25.23 -4.58
C ARG A 232 19.25 -25.13 -4.59
N ASP A 233 19.90 -26.01 -3.82
CA ASP A 233 21.35 -25.97 -3.61
C ASP A 233 22.18 -26.30 -4.86
N ASP A 234 21.72 -27.27 -5.64
CA ASP A 234 22.27 -27.63 -6.93
C ASP A 234 22.31 -26.43 -7.89
N CYS A 235 21.20 -25.67 -7.98
CA CYS A 235 21.13 -24.46 -8.78
C CYS A 235 22.09 -23.35 -8.30
N ARG A 236 22.39 -23.28 -7.00
CA ARG A 236 23.27 -22.24 -6.41
C ARG A 236 24.75 -22.57 -6.52
N LYS A 237 25.11 -23.86 -6.58
CA LYS A 237 26.50 -24.33 -6.68
C LYS A 237 27.11 -24.11 -8.05
N VAL A 238 26.29 -24.01 -9.10
CA VAL A 238 26.75 -23.77 -10.48
C VAL A 238 26.96 -22.26 -10.72
N ARG A 239 28.09 -21.72 -10.22
CA ARG A 239 28.41 -20.28 -10.32
C ARG A 239 28.85 -19.81 -11.71
N ASP A 240 29.46 -20.69 -12.52
CA ASP A 240 30.11 -20.35 -13.79
C ASP A 240 29.38 -20.83 -15.05
N SER A 241 28.08 -21.15 -14.96
CA SER A 241 27.31 -21.49 -16.15
C SER A 241 26.57 -20.28 -16.74
N LEU A 242 26.39 -20.29 -18.06
CA LEU A 242 25.47 -19.42 -18.81
C LEU A 242 24.02 -19.46 -18.29
N TRP A 243 23.70 -20.38 -17.37
CA TRP A 243 22.37 -20.68 -16.85
C TRP A 243 22.32 -20.64 -15.33
N ARG A 244 22.94 -19.63 -14.69
CA ARG A 244 22.63 -19.34 -13.27
C ARG A 244 21.11 -19.20 -13.15
N CYS A 245 20.46 -20.01 -12.31
CA CYS A 245 19.01 -20.04 -12.11
C CYS A 245 18.48 -18.78 -11.41
N ARG A 246 18.77 -17.64 -12.03
CA ARG A 246 18.53 -16.28 -11.57
C ARG A 246 17.84 -15.53 -12.69
N GLY A 247 16.65 -15.03 -12.42
CA GLY A 247 15.89 -14.26 -13.40
C GLY A 247 14.51 -13.89 -12.89
N CYS A 248 13.75 -13.19 -13.73
CA CYS A 248 12.44 -12.70 -13.34
C CYS A 248 11.39 -13.80 -13.29
N TYR A 249 10.27 -13.51 -12.62
CA TYR A 249 9.13 -14.43 -12.46
C TYR A 249 8.54 -14.93 -13.79
N PHE A 250 8.67 -14.17 -14.88
CA PHE A 250 8.17 -14.58 -16.20
C PHE A 250 9.10 -15.53 -16.96
N CYS A 251 10.40 -15.48 -16.67
CA CYS A 251 11.40 -16.26 -17.40
C CYS A 251 11.77 -17.55 -16.67
N PHE A 252 11.64 -17.58 -15.35
CA PHE A 252 11.89 -18.78 -14.55
C PHE A 252 10.63 -19.15 -13.77
N PRO A 253 9.93 -20.23 -14.15
CA PRO A 253 8.85 -20.76 -13.33
C PRO A 253 9.41 -21.27 -12.01
N ARG A 254 8.76 -20.89 -10.91
CA ARG A 254 9.21 -21.19 -9.56
C ARG A 254 8.06 -21.72 -8.73
N CYS A 255 8.38 -22.62 -7.82
CA CYS A 255 7.44 -23.18 -6.87
C CYS A 255 6.99 -22.11 -5.88
N GLU A 256 5.68 -21.91 -5.73
CA GLU A 256 5.08 -20.97 -4.76
C GLU A 256 5.48 -21.25 -3.31
N LYS A 257 5.66 -22.53 -2.96
CA LYS A 257 5.93 -22.96 -1.58
C LYS A 257 7.40 -22.78 -1.22
N CYS A 258 8.31 -23.31 -2.03
CA CYS A 258 9.75 -23.33 -1.70
C CYS A 258 10.61 -22.32 -2.46
N GLY A 259 10.08 -21.61 -3.46
CA GLY A 259 10.84 -20.65 -4.29
C GLY A 259 11.82 -21.26 -5.29
N GLY A 260 11.92 -22.59 -5.34
CA GLY A 260 12.83 -23.31 -6.23
C GLY A 260 12.35 -23.28 -7.68
N CYS A 261 13.29 -23.26 -8.64
CA CYS A 261 12.96 -23.39 -10.05
C CYS A 261 12.25 -24.72 -10.33
N ILE A 262 11.32 -24.69 -11.27
CA ILE A 262 10.65 -25.88 -11.82
C ILE A 262 11.23 -26.09 -13.21
N SER A 263 11.63 -27.32 -13.54
CA SER A 263 12.20 -27.60 -14.86
C SER A 263 11.11 -27.57 -15.93
N PRO A 264 11.45 -27.31 -17.20
CA PRO A 264 10.47 -27.33 -18.28
C PRO A 264 9.70 -28.65 -18.40
N GLU A 265 10.33 -29.76 -18.03
CA GLU A 265 9.73 -31.10 -18.05
C GLU A 265 8.70 -31.27 -16.92
N ASP A 266 8.98 -30.69 -15.75
CA ASP A 266 8.11 -30.75 -14.56
C ASP A 266 6.95 -29.74 -14.62
N LEU A 267 6.96 -28.80 -15.56
CA LEU A 267 5.96 -27.71 -15.65
C LEU A 267 4.53 -28.21 -15.84
N VAL A 268 4.35 -29.25 -16.67
CA VAL A 268 3.00 -29.78 -17.00
C VAL A 268 2.30 -30.33 -15.75
N GLU A 269 3.09 -30.90 -14.84
CA GLU A 269 2.60 -31.50 -13.59
C GLU A 269 2.62 -30.51 -12.41
N ALA A 270 3.15 -29.30 -12.61
CA ALA A 270 3.30 -28.29 -11.56
C ALA A 270 2.06 -27.41 -11.37
N ASP A 271 1.05 -27.53 -12.23
CA ASP A 271 -0.16 -26.70 -12.19
C ASP A 271 -0.99 -26.93 -10.92
N LEU A 272 -1.20 -25.85 -10.17
CA LEU A 272 -2.12 -25.81 -9.03
C LEU A 272 -3.57 -25.57 -9.46
N ALA A 273 -4.52 -25.83 -8.57
CA ALA A 273 -5.93 -25.49 -8.77
C ALA A 273 -6.16 -23.97 -8.90
N CYS A 274 -5.20 -23.14 -8.46
CA CYS A 274 -5.23 -21.68 -8.51
C CYS A 274 -4.40 -21.05 -9.63
N SER A 275 -3.97 -21.83 -10.64
CA SER A 275 -3.14 -21.35 -11.76
C SER A 275 -1.75 -20.83 -11.36
N ASP A 276 -1.29 -21.16 -10.14
CA ASP A 276 0.09 -20.98 -9.73
C ASP A 276 0.88 -22.30 -9.91
N LEU A 277 2.19 -22.28 -9.65
CA LEU A 277 3.08 -23.43 -9.87
C LEU A 277 3.64 -24.00 -8.56
N MET A 278 3.71 -25.33 -8.46
CA MET A 278 4.33 -26.02 -7.33
C MET A 278 5.18 -27.19 -7.81
N CYS A 279 6.41 -27.30 -7.30
CA CYS A 279 7.24 -28.46 -7.62
C CYS A 279 6.68 -29.74 -6.99
N LEU A 280 7.00 -30.89 -7.58
CA LEU A 280 6.49 -32.20 -7.15
C LEU A 280 6.76 -32.48 -5.66
N ASP A 281 7.95 -32.17 -5.15
CA ASP A 281 8.29 -32.35 -3.73
C ASP A 281 7.35 -31.58 -2.80
N CYS A 282 7.01 -30.34 -3.17
CA CYS A 282 6.08 -29.53 -2.39
C CYS A 282 4.63 -30.02 -2.57
N TRP A 283 4.27 -30.42 -3.78
CA TRP A 283 2.95 -30.97 -4.12
C TRP A 283 2.59 -32.19 -3.26
N LEU A 284 3.57 -33.03 -2.91
CA LEU A 284 3.36 -34.19 -2.05
C LEU A 284 3.07 -33.85 -0.57
N THR A 285 3.34 -32.62 -0.16
CA THR A 285 3.27 -32.19 1.26
C THR A 285 2.05 -31.35 1.61
N VAL A 286 1.15 -31.13 0.65
CA VAL A 286 -0.02 -30.24 0.82
C VAL A 286 -1.34 -30.97 0.57
N PRO A 287 -2.45 -30.55 1.22
CA PRO A 287 -3.79 -31.06 0.93
C PRO A 287 -4.20 -30.83 -0.53
N LYS A 288 -5.03 -31.73 -1.09
CA LYS A 288 -5.47 -31.70 -2.50
C LYS A 288 -6.99 -31.68 -2.62
N CYS A 289 -7.47 -31.06 -3.68
CA CYS A 289 -8.88 -31.09 -4.04
C CYS A 289 -9.34 -32.53 -4.24
N SER A 290 -10.46 -32.89 -3.61
CA SER A 290 -11.00 -34.25 -3.65
C SER A 290 -11.48 -34.67 -5.05
N THR A 291 -11.78 -33.69 -5.91
CA THR A 291 -12.29 -33.94 -7.27
C THR A 291 -11.17 -34.01 -8.31
N CYS A 292 -10.29 -33.01 -8.38
CA CYS A 292 -9.24 -32.93 -9.41
C CYS A 292 -7.84 -33.33 -8.93
N ASN A 293 -7.69 -33.69 -7.65
CA ASN A 293 -6.41 -34.05 -7.02
C ASN A 293 -5.32 -32.96 -7.14
N ARG A 294 -5.69 -31.71 -7.39
CA ARG A 294 -4.77 -30.56 -7.44
C ARG A 294 -4.76 -29.79 -6.11
N PRO A 295 -3.58 -29.35 -5.61
CA PRO A 295 -3.51 -28.50 -4.43
C PRO A 295 -3.79 -27.03 -4.74
N TYR A 296 -4.03 -26.24 -3.70
CA TYR A 296 -3.88 -24.77 -3.74
C TYR A 296 -2.51 -24.37 -3.19
N CYS A 297 -2.01 -23.21 -3.62
CA CYS A 297 -0.96 -22.54 -2.87
C CYS A 297 -1.53 -21.95 -1.57
N GLU A 298 -0.66 -21.73 -0.58
CA GLU A 298 -1.04 -21.14 0.72
C GLU A 298 -1.74 -19.78 0.56
N ARG A 299 -1.39 -18.99 -0.46
CA ARG A 299 -2.00 -17.68 -0.73
C ARG A 299 -3.49 -17.76 -1.07
N HIS A 300 -3.90 -18.87 -1.68
CA HIS A 300 -5.26 -19.05 -2.17
C HIS A 300 -6.01 -20.14 -1.36
N GLU A 301 -5.52 -20.47 -0.16
CA GLU A 301 -6.17 -21.43 0.74
C GLU A 301 -7.59 -21.00 1.13
N ASN A 302 -7.83 -19.69 1.24
CA ASN A 302 -9.15 -19.13 1.51
C ASN A 302 -10.18 -19.37 0.39
N LEU A 303 -9.74 -19.82 -0.80
CA LEU A 303 -10.62 -20.21 -1.90
C LEU A 303 -10.99 -21.70 -1.86
N MET A 304 -10.43 -22.47 -0.90
CA MET A 304 -10.82 -23.85 -0.68
C MET A 304 -12.23 -23.93 -0.09
N VAL A 305 -13.08 -24.76 -0.69
CA VAL A 305 -14.41 -25.06 -0.14
C VAL A 305 -14.33 -26.33 0.69
N SER A 306 -14.42 -26.17 2.01
CA SER A 306 -14.42 -27.30 2.95
C SER A 306 -15.60 -28.23 2.68
N LEU A 307 -15.35 -29.53 2.66
CA LEU A 307 -16.38 -30.56 2.56
C LEU A 307 -16.80 -31.02 3.96
N SER A 308 -17.92 -31.75 4.04
CA SER A 308 -18.47 -32.29 5.30
C SER A 308 -17.52 -33.27 6.01
N MET A 309 -16.60 -33.89 5.28
CA MET A 309 -15.56 -34.76 5.81
C MET A 309 -14.33 -33.94 6.24
N ALA A 310 -13.87 -34.18 7.47
CA ALA A 310 -12.70 -33.49 8.01
C ALA A 310 -11.45 -33.69 7.12
N GLY A 311 -10.80 -32.59 6.76
CA GLY A 311 -9.57 -32.60 5.94
C GLY A 311 -9.81 -32.73 4.42
N GLN A 312 -11.06 -32.83 3.97
CA GLN A 312 -11.40 -32.80 2.55
C GLN A 312 -11.87 -31.41 2.12
N PHE A 313 -11.42 -30.98 0.95
CA PHE A 313 -11.93 -29.78 0.30
C PHE A 313 -12.14 -30.03 -1.19
N SER A 314 -12.96 -29.18 -1.82
CA SER A 314 -13.06 -29.06 -3.28
C SER A 314 -12.57 -27.68 -3.71
N CYS A 315 -11.93 -27.62 -4.88
CA CYS A 315 -11.47 -26.34 -5.42
C CYS A 315 -12.60 -25.58 -6.09
N GLN A 316 -12.49 -24.25 -6.10
CA GLN A 316 -13.44 -23.34 -6.71
C GLN A 316 -13.77 -23.74 -8.16
N ARG A 317 -12.76 -24.11 -8.95
CA ARG A 317 -12.98 -24.54 -10.34
C ARG A 317 -13.82 -25.82 -10.44
N CYS A 318 -13.61 -26.80 -9.56
CA CYS A 318 -14.45 -28.00 -9.53
C CYS A 318 -15.87 -27.67 -9.05
N LYS A 319 -16.01 -26.78 -8.07
CA LYS A 319 -17.32 -26.32 -7.58
C LYS A 319 -18.11 -25.55 -8.63
N GLU A 320 -17.47 -24.70 -9.41
CA GLU A 320 -18.11 -23.97 -10.52
C GLU A 320 -18.56 -24.94 -11.63
N LEU A 321 -17.76 -25.97 -11.92
CA LEU A 321 -18.15 -27.02 -12.87
C LEU A 321 -19.33 -27.84 -12.36
N ASP A 322 -19.29 -28.30 -11.10
CA ASP A 322 -20.40 -29.06 -10.50
C ASP A 322 -21.72 -28.26 -10.55
N ALA A 323 -21.69 -26.97 -10.17
CA ALA A 323 -22.88 -26.11 -10.22
C ALA A 323 -23.43 -25.92 -11.64
N SER A 324 -22.55 -25.79 -12.63
CA SER A 324 -22.96 -25.67 -14.04
C SER A 324 -23.59 -26.93 -14.63
N HIS A 325 -23.36 -28.09 -14.02
CA HIS A 325 -23.99 -29.35 -14.38
C HIS A 325 -25.35 -29.52 -13.70
N GLU A 326 -25.53 -29.05 -12.46
CA GLU A 326 -26.81 -29.07 -11.75
C GLU A 326 -27.87 -28.17 -12.44
N ASP A 327 -27.46 -26.98 -12.92
CA ASP A 327 -28.36 -26.06 -13.66
C ASP A 327 -28.84 -26.61 -15.03
N GLN A 328 -28.24 -27.68 -15.55
CA GLN A 328 -28.64 -28.33 -16.81
C GLN A 328 -29.58 -29.52 -16.60
N GLU A 329 -29.68 -30.07 -15.40
CA GLU A 329 -30.57 -31.20 -15.09
C GLU A 329 -32.00 -30.76 -14.71
N ASP A 330 -32.20 -29.48 -14.36
CA ASP A 330 -33.51 -28.91 -13.99
C ASP A 330 -34.33 -28.38 -15.20
N ASP A 331 -33.84 -28.51 -16.43
CA ASP A 331 -34.51 -28.05 -17.67
C ASP A 331 -35.18 -29.20 -18.48
N TYR A 332 -35.48 -30.34 -17.82
CA TYR A 332 -36.20 -31.49 -18.40
C TYR A 332 -37.45 -31.88 -17.62
#